data_AF-A0A2S9YIW3-F1
#
_entry.id   AF-A0A2S9YIW3-F1
#
_cell.length_a   1.000
_cell.length_b   1.000
_cell.length_c   1.000
_cell.angle_alpha   90.00
_cell.angle_beta   90.00
_cell.angle_gamma   90.00
#
_symmetry.space_group_name_H-M   'P 1'
#
loop_
_entity.id
_entity.type
_entity.pdbx_description
1 polymer ?
#
loop_
_entity_poly.entity_id
_entity_poly.type
_entity_poly.pdbx_seq_one_letter_code
_entity_poly.pdbx_strand_id
1 'polypeptide(L)'
;MSIAKLAAGAQSSSGYGVDAWLDISLEPMTKVWQGMGGASNFFFSEEDAREARGSYMGTNPYRFAETLWRLAQVSPSAKYGYRSGIAEFVVDLPVAAAVGICHANSSLGSGSVFQYYIPDWDKALYRTGRTYTFKQTAY
;
A
#
# COMPACT_ATOMS: atom_id res chain seq x y z
N MET A 1 -5.51 -19.22 12.47
CA MET A 1 -4.59 -18.17 12.95
C MET A 1 -5.09 -16.85 12.37
N SER A 2 -5.22 -15.78 13.15
CA SER A 2 -5.77 -14.51 12.63
C SER A 2 -4.70 -13.77 11.82
N ILE A 3 -5.01 -13.41 10.59
CA ILE A 3 -4.11 -12.68 9.68
C ILE A 3 -3.96 -11.22 10.16
N ALA A 4 -4.99 -10.64 10.76
CA ALA A 4 -4.96 -9.33 11.39
C ALA A 4 -3.92 -9.25 12.51
N LYS A 5 -3.78 -10.32 13.31
CA LYS A 5 -2.71 -10.41 14.32
C LYS A 5 -1.32 -10.49 13.69
N LEU A 6 -1.19 -11.19 12.55
CA LEU A 6 0.07 -11.23 11.81
C LEU A 6 0.41 -9.87 11.22
N ALA A 7 -0.58 -9.15 10.67
CA ALA A 7 -0.42 -7.80 10.14
C ALA A 7 0.05 -6.81 11.22
N ALA A 8 -0.63 -6.82 12.37
CA ALA A 8 -0.24 -6.03 13.53
C ALA A 8 1.20 -6.35 14.00
N GLY A 9 1.55 -7.64 14.08
CA GLY A 9 2.90 -8.08 14.45
C GLY A 9 3.97 -7.63 13.44
N ALA A 10 3.69 -7.75 12.14
CA ALA A 10 4.60 -7.32 11.09
C ALA A 10 4.82 -5.79 11.09
N GLN A 11 3.75 -5.02 11.32
CA GLN A 11 3.80 -3.56 11.41
C GLN A 11 4.63 -3.10 12.63
N SER A 12 4.35 -3.68 13.80
CA SER A 12 5.09 -3.40 15.03
C SER A 12 6.57 -3.78 14.91
N SER A 13 6.87 -4.95 14.32
CA SER A 13 8.26 -5.40 14.09
C SER A 13 9.02 -4.49 13.11
N SER A 14 8.29 -3.77 12.25
CA SER A 14 8.84 -2.78 11.32
C SER A 14 8.98 -1.38 11.94
N GLY A 15 8.68 -1.22 13.23
CA GLY A 15 8.82 0.03 13.97
C GLY A 15 7.65 1.01 13.82
N TYR A 16 6.53 0.59 13.24
CA TYR A 16 5.34 1.41 13.08
C TYR A 16 4.34 1.19 14.22
N GLY A 17 3.56 2.22 14.53
CA GLY A 17 2.33 2.08 15.31
C GLY A 17 1.37 1.13 14.60
N VAL A 18 0.60 0.36 15.37
CA VAL A 18 -0.26 -0.72 14.85
C VAL A 18 -1.64 -0.16 14.47
N ASP A 19 -2.02 -0.33 13.20
CA ASP A 19 -3.36 -0.01 12.72
C ASP A 19 -4.40 -1.04 13.21
N ALA A 20 -5.68 -0.67 13.12
CA ALA A 20 -6.77 -1.62 13.32
C ALA A 20 -6.89 -2.53 12.10
N TRP A 21 -6.67 -3.84 12.30
CA TRP A 21 -6.71 -4.84 11.26
C TRP A 21 -7.92 -5.76 11.40
N LEU A 22 -8.54 -6.10 10.27
CA LEU A 22 -9.67 -7.03 10.18
C LEU A 22 -9.31 -8.17 9.23
N ASP A 23 -9.62 -9.40 9.65
CA ASP A 23 -9.45 -10.60 8.81
C ASP A 23 -10.46 -10.56 7.65
N ILE A 24 -9.97 -10.77 6.43
CA ILE A 24 -10.78 -10.83 5.21
C ILE A 24 -10.30 -11.97 4.29
N SER A 25 -11.09 -12.27 3.27
CA SER A 25 -10.67 -13.10 2.14
C SER A 25 -10.70 -12.25 0.88
N LEU A 26 -9.59 -12.22 0.14
CA LEU A 26 -9.56 -11.62 -1.19
C LEU A 26 -10.05 -12.64 -2.20
N GLU A 27 -10.94 -12.21 -3.08
CA GLU A 27 -11.46 -13.04 -4.16
C GLU A 27 -10.48 -13.09 -5.33
N PRO A 28 -10.51 -14.17 -6.14
CA PRO A 28 -9.80 -14.21 -7.42
C PRO A 28 -10.09 -12.97 -8.27
N MET A 29 -9.10 -12.56 -9.06
CA MET A 29 -9.14 -11.35 -9.89
C MET A 29 -9.12 -10.02 -9.12
N THR A 30 -9.09 -10.04 -7.78
CA THR A 30 -8.86 -8.81 -6.99
C THR A 30 -7.50 -8.23 -7.32
N LYS A 31 -7.47 -6.93 -7.65
CA LYS A 31 -6.23 -6.20 -7.92
C LYS A 31 -5.73 -5.52 -6.66
N VAL A 32 -4.45 -5.71 -6.38
CA VAL A 32 -3.76 -5.05 -5.28
C VAL A 32 -2.44 -4.48 -5.76
N TRP A 33 -1.94 -3.48 -5.04
CA TRP A 33 -0.81 -2.67 -5.51
C TRP A 33 0.30 -2.61 -4.47
N GLN A 34 1.55 -2.75 -4.89
CA GLN A 34 2.68 -2.67 -3.97
C GLN A 34 3.72 -1.67 -4.46
N GLY A 35 4.35 -0.97 -3.52
CA GLY A 35 5.48 -0.08 -3.81
C GLY A 35 6.67 -0.79 -4.44
N MET A 36 7.20 -0.23 -5.52
CA MET A 36 8.39 -0.74 -6.19
C MET A 36 9.66 -0.47 -5.35
N GLY A 37 10.63 -1.39 -5.40
CA GLY A 37 11.94 -1.23 -4.76
C GLY A 37 12.18 -2.10 -3.51
N GLY A 38 11.25 -3.00 -3.17
CA GLY A 38 11.44 -4.01 -2.13
C GLY A 38 10.28 -5.00 -2.09
N ALA A 39 10.50 -6.15 -1.44
CA ALA A 39 9.44 -7.10 -1.13
C ALA A 39 8.78 -6.72 0.19
N SER A 40 7.46 -6.83 0.25
CA SER A 40 6.65 -6.55 1.44
C SER A 40 5.40 -7.42 1.41
N ASN A 41 4.79 -7.64 2.56
CA ASN A 41 3.49 -8.30 2.65
C ASN A 41 2.33 -7.29 2.61
N PHE A 42 2.65 -5.99 2.47
CA PHE A 42 1.68 -4.91 2.47
C PHE A 42 1.38 -4.42 1.05
N PHE A 43 0.09 -4.24 0.77
CA PHE A 43 -0.46 -3.83 -0.52
C PHE A 43 -1.55 -2.75 -0.34
N PHE A 44 -1.85 -1.99 -1.38
CA PHE A 44 -2.93 -1.01 -1.45
C PHE A 44 -4.09 -1.53 -2.28
N SER A 45 -5.28 -0.99 -2.03
CA SER A 45 -6.44 -1.16 -2.90
C SER A 45 -6.23 -0.51 -4.27
N GLU A 46 -7.00 -0.96 -5.27
CA GLU A 46 -6.98 -0.33 -6.59
C GLU A 46 -7.46 1.14 -6.53
N GLU A 47 -8.40 1.46 -5.63
CA GLU A 47 -8.95 2.80 -5.46
C GLU A 47 -7.88 3.75 -4.90
N ASP A 48 -7.20 3.37 -3.82
CA ASP A 48 -6.12 4.17 -3.22
C ASP A 48 -4.93 4.33 -4.19
N ALA A 49 -4.61 3.27 -4.92
CA ALA A 49 -3.60 3.30 -5.98
C ALA A 49 -3.99 4.23 -7.15
N ARG A 50 -5.29 4.46 -7.37
CA ARG A 50 -5.81 5.42 -8.36
C ARG A 50 -5.85 6.84 -7.80
N GLU A 51 -6.17 7.05 -6.53
CA GLU A 51 -6.11 8.38 -5.90
C GLU A 51 -4.71 9.00 -5.99
N ALA A 52 -3.67 8.17 -5.85
CA ALA A 52 -2.29 8.57 -6.11
C ALA A 52 -2.06 9.13 -7.54
N ARG A 53 -2.94 8.84 -8.50
CA ARG A 53 -2.85 9.38 -9.87
C ARG A 53 -3.52 10.75 -10.03
N GLY A 54 -4.24 11.24 -9.04
CA GLY A 54 -5.22 12.32 -9.23
C GLY A 54 -5.27 13.41 -8.17
N SER A 55 -4.36 13.48 -7.21
CA SER A 55 -4.43 14.51 -6.15
C SER A 55 -4.23 15.94 -6.70
N TYR A 56 -4.98 16.91 -6.15
CA TYR A 56 -4.93 18.34 -6.50
C TYR A 56 -4.51 19.18 -5.29
N MET A 57 -3.77 20.26 -5.50
CA MET A 57 -3.54 21.32 -4.52
C MET A 57 -4.13 22.61 -5.07
N GLY A 58 -5.33 22.99 -4.60
CA GLY A 58 -6.12 24.06 -5.23
C GLY A 58 -6.66 23.63 -6.59
N THR A 59 -6.43 24.43 -7.64
CA THR A 59 -6.84 24.13 -9.02
C THR A 59 -5.77 23.40 -9.83
N ASN A 60 -4.60 23.13 -9.26
CA ASN A 60 -3.47 22.54 -9.96
C ASN A 60 -3.33 21.05 -9.59
N PRO A 61 -3.19 20.14 -10.57
CA PRO A 61 -2.90 18.73 -10.29
C PRO A 61 -1.54 18.62 -9.59
N TYR A 62 -1.53 18.10 -8.37
CA TYR A 62 -0.34 17.96 -7.53
C TYR A 62 0.02 16.47 -7.42
N ARG A 63 0.93 16.00 -8.28
CA ARG A 63 1.36 14.59 -8.35
C ARG A 63 2.73 14.42 -7.71
N PHE A 64 2.79 14.18 -6.40
CA PHE A 64 4.04 13.81 -5.74
C PHE A 64 3.98 12.33 -5.31
N ALA A 65 5.07 11.59 -5.52
CA ALA A 65 5.23 10.19 -5.09
C ALA A 65 4.88 9.99 -3.61
N GLU A 66 5.32 10.93 -2.78
CA GLU A 66 5.03 11.17 -1.36
C GLU A 66 3.54 11.19 -0.99
N THR A 67 2.62 11.63 -1.84
CA THR A 67 1.20 11.74 -1.44
C THR A 67 0.65 10.38 -1.02
N LEU A 68 0.81 9.35 -1.88
CA LEU A 68 0.38 8.00 -1.53
C LEU A 68 1.09 7.49 -0.27
N TRP A 69 2.38 7.76 -0.14
CA TRP A 69 3.15 7.28 1.01
C TRP A 69 2.80 7.98 2.32
N ARG A 70 2.40 9.26 2.28
CA ARG A 70 1.89 10.00 3.42
C ARG A 70 0.49 9.56 3.81
N LEU A 71 -0.37 9.29 2.84
CA LEU A 71 -1.67 8.68 3.10
C LEU A 71 -1.51 7.28 3.70
N ALA A 72 -0.54 6.51 3.21
CA ALA A 72 -0.16 5.21 3.77
C ALA A 72 0.64 5.29 5.08
N GLN A 73 1.02 6.50 5.50
CA GLN A 73 1.89 6.76 6.66
C GLN A 73 3.18 5.93 6.67
N VAL A 74 3.79 5.75 5.49
CA VAL A 74 5.05 5.02 5.31
C VAL A 74 6.21 6.01 5.34
N SER A 75 7.23 5.72 6.14
CA SER A 75 8.44 6.56 6.18
C SER A 75 9.28 6.38 4.90
N PRO A 76 9.92 7.46 4.40
CA PRO A 76 10.84 7.33 3.29
C PRO A 76 12.10 6.56 3.70
N SER A 77 12.73 5.87 2.74
CA SER A 77 14.05 5.29 2.97
C SER A 77 15.07 6.39 3.22
N ALA A 78 15.93 6.23 4.23
CA ALA A 78 17.02 7.17 4.50
C ALA A 78 17.99 7.32 3.31
N LYS A 79 18.15 6.27 2.50
CA LYS A 79 19.06 6.26 1.34
C LYS A 79 18.37 6.64 0.03
N TYR A 80 17.14 6.17 -0.19
CA TYR A 80 16.46 6.28 -1.49
C TYR A 80 15.25 7.22 -1.50
N GLY A 81 14.86 7.76 -0.34
CA GLY A 81 13.66 8.56 -0.21
C GLY A 81 12.37 7.73 -0.36
N TYR A 82 11.31 8.38 -0.84
CA TYR A 82 10.04 7.73 -1.15
C TYR A 82 10.15 6.85 -2.39
N ARG A 83 9.37 5.76 -2.41
CA ARG A 83 9.32 4.88 -3.58
C ARG A 83 8.74 5.63 -4.78
N SER A 84 9.36 5.46 -5.94
CA SER A 84 9.01 6.17 -7.18
C SER A 84 7.89 5.51 -7.98
N GLY A 85 7.29 4.43 -7.48
CA GLY A 85 6.18 3.78 -8.18
C GLY A 85 5.55 2.64 -7.42
N ILE A 86 4.49 2.11 -8.02
CA ILE A 86 3.73 0.95 -7.57
C ILE A 86 3.57 -0.06 -8.72
N ALA A 87 3.49 -1.34 -8.38
CA ALA A 87 3.24 -2.43 -9.30
C ALA A 87 1.92 -3.13 -8.98
N GLU A 88 1.19 -3.54 -10.02
CA GLU A 88 -0.06 -4.29 -9.92
C GLU A 88 0.22 -5.77 -9.70
N PHE A 89 -0.57 -6.35 -8.82
CA PHE A 89 -0.68 -7.78 -8.61
C PHE A 89 -2.15 -8.16 -8.66
N VAL A 90 -2.41 -9.38 -9.11
CA VAL A 90 -3.75 -9.95 -9.13
C VAL A 90 -3.76 -11.24 -8.34
N VAL A 91 -4.82 -11.40 -7.55
CA VAL A 91 -5.12 -12.60 -6.78
C VAL A 91 -5.56 -13.70 -7.74
N ASP A 92 -4.85 -14.82 -7.74
CA ASP A 92 -5.14 -15.97 -8.62
C ASP A 92 -6.19 -16.90 -8.01
N LEU A 93 -5.99 -17.24 -6.74
CA LEU A 93 -6.87 -18.10 -5.94
C LEU A 93 -7.39 -17.30 -4.73
N PRO A 94 -8.50 -17.70 -4.09
CA PRO A 94 -8.95 -17.03 -2.87
C PRO A 94 -7.83 -16.99 -1.81
N VAL A 95 -7.54 -15.81 -1.27
CA VAL A 95 -6.43 -15.59 -0.32
C VAL A 95 -6.94 -15.05 0.99
N ALA A 96 -6.57 -15.71 2.08
CA ALA A 96 -6.73 -15.16 3.42
C ALA A 96 -5.79 -13.95 3.59
N ALA A 97 -6.36 -12.80 3.93
CA ALA A 97 -5.66 -11.54 4.09
C ALA A 97 -6.19 -10.79 5.33
N ALA A 98 -5.59 -9.64 5.62
CA ALA A 98 -6.19 -8.66 6.51
C ALA A 98 -6.27 -7.31 5.80
N VAL A 99 -7.28 -6.52 6.17
CA VAL A 99 -7.41 -5.12 5.74
C VAL A 99 -7.33 -4.20 6.94
N GLY A 100 -6.65 -3.09 6.79
CA GLY A 100 -6.56 -2.03 7.76
C GLY A 100 -6.68 -0.67 7.10
N ILE A 101 -6.98 0.35 7.89
CA ILE A 101 -6.94 1.76 7.45
C ILE A 101 -5.74 2.39 8.12
N CYS A 102 -4.85 3.00 7.33
CA CYS A 102 -3.66 3.68 7.85
C CYS A 102 -4.07 4.90 8.70
N HIS A 103 -3.91 4.81 10.01
CA HIS A 103 -4.19 5.92 10.94
C HIS A 103 -3.23 6.00 12.13
N ALA A 104 -2.55 4.91 12.48
CA ALA A 104 -1.75 4.79 13.70
C ALA A 104 -0.44 5.62 13.69
N ASN A 105 -0.02 6.14 12.54
CA ASN A 105 1.27 6.78 12.32
C ASN A 105 1.11 8.23 11.82
N SER A 106 0.31 9.03 12.54
CA SER A 106 -0.09 10.39 12.14
C SER A 106 1.07 11.39 11.96
N SER A 107 2.23 11.13 12.55
CA SER A 107 3.45 11.92 12.33
C SER A 107 4.03 11.78 10.92
N LEU A 108 3.70 10.71 10.20
CA LEU A 108 4.20 10.42 8.85
C LEU A 108 3.28 10.93 7.75
N GLY A 109 2.01 11.20 8.07
CA GLY A 109 1.04 11.78 7.16
C GLY A 109 -0.40 11.61 7.64
N SER A 110 -1.35 12.11 6.85
CA SER A 110 -2.77 12.18 7.23
C SER A 110 -3.46 10.83 7.41
N GLY A 111 -2.89 9.73 6.90
CA GLY A 111 -3.59 8.45 6.89
C GLY A 111 -4.64 8.40 5.77
N SER A 112 -5.61 7.49 5.93
CA SER A 112 -6.87 7.32 5.18
C SER A 112 -6.90 6.27 4.07
N VAL A 113 -5.78 5.70 3.65
CA VAL A 113 -5.80 4.62 2.63
C VAL A 113 -6.03 3.26 3.26
N PHE A 114 -6.68 2.38 2.50
CA PHE A 114 -6.76 0.98 2.85
C PHE A 114 -5.45 0.27 2.50
N GLN A 115 -4.99 -0.54 3.45
CA GLN A 115 -3.86 -1.41 3.26
C GLN A 115 -4.28 -2.86 3.49
N TYR A 116 -3.82 -3.74 2.61
CA TYR A 116 -3.95 -5.18 2.76
C TYR A 116 -2.64 -5.76 3.26
N TYR A 117 -2.74 -6.70 4.20
CA TYR A 117 -1.65 -7.58 4.57
C TYR A 117 -1.91 -8.97 4.03
N ILE A 118 -1.01 -9.45 3.18
CA ILE A 118 -1.11 -10.73 2.50
C ILE A 118 0.17 -11.53 2.81
N PRO A 119 0.13 -12.51 3.73
CA PRO A 119 1.33 -13.18 4.21
C PRO A 119 2.01 -14.07 3.16
N ASP A 120 1.24 -14.81 2.36
CA ASP A 120 1.73 -15.75 1.33
C ASP A 120 1.52 -15.17 -0.09
N TRP A 121 1.79 -13.88 -0.25
CA TRP A 121 1.49 -13.17 -1.50
C TRP A 121 2.26 -13.73 -2.70
N ASP A 122 3.47 -14.22 -2.48
CA ASP A 122 4.37 -14.78 -3.49
C ASP A 122 3.84 -16.09 -4.11
N LYS A 123 2.99 -16.81 -3.39
CA LYS A 123 2.38 -18.07 -3.84
C LYS A 123 1.00 -17.88 -4.46
N ALA A 124 0.33 -16.78 -4.15
CA ALA A 124 -1.09 -16.62 -4.44
C ALA A 124 -1.43 -15.38 -5.28
N LEU A 125 -0.45 -14.52 -5.54
CA LEU A 125 -0.57 -13.38 -6.42
C LEU A 125 0.42 -13.47 -7.57
N TYR A 126 -0.03 -13.06 -8.76
CA TYR A 126 0.86 -12.86 -9.89
C TYR A 126 0.98 -11.37 -10.20
N ARG A 127 2.20 -10.97 -10.55
CA ARG A 127 2.48 -9.62 -11.02
C ARG A 127 2.01 -9.50 -12.47
N THR A 128 1.17 -8.52 -12.77
CA THR A 128 0.60 -8.38 -14.13
C THR A 128 1.55 -7.72 -15.14
N GLY A 129 2.65 -7.13 -14.65
CA GLY A 129 3.56 -6.28 -15.42
C GLY A 129 3.11 -4.82 -15.49
N ARG A 130 1.88 -4.49 -15.07
CA ARG A 130 1.40 -3.11 -15.00
C ARG A 130 2.06 -2.38 -13.83
N THR A 131 2.64 -1.21 -14.12
CA THR A 131 3.28 -0.37 -13.13
C THR A 131 2.89 1.09 -13.30
N TYR A 132 2.88 1.84 -12.21
CA TYR A 132 2.80 3.29 -12.24
C TYR A 132 4.06 3.88 -11.62
N THR A 133 4.77 4.66 -12.42
CA THR A 133 5.89 5.48 -11.95
C THR A 133 5.37 6.88 -11.66
N PHE A 134 5.59 7.33 -10.43
CA PHE A 134 5.32 8.69 -10.01
C PHE A 134 6.42 9.59 -10.59
N LYS A 135 6.14 10.24 -11.71
CA LYS A 135 7.05 11.24 -12.28
C LYS A 135 6.87 12.56 -11.54
N GLN A 136 7.98 13.20 -11.18
CA GLN A 136 8.03 14.51 -10.52
C GLN A 136 7.57 15.67 -11.43
N THR A 137 7.38 15.42 -12.74
CA THR A 137 6.92 16.45 -13.66
C THR A 137 5.50 16.86 -13.31
N ALA A 138 5.38 18.08 -12.76
CA ALA A 138 4.14 18.83 -12.72
C ALA A 138 3.49 18.78 -14.11
N TYR A 139 2.21 18.44 -14.15
CA TYR A 139 1.37 18.70 -15.31
C TYR A 139 0.83 20.12 -15.19
#